data_AF-A0A7C2FJ70-F1
#
_entry.id   AF-A0A7C2FJ70-F1
#
_cell.length_a   1.000
_cell.length_b   1.000
_cell.length_c   1.000
_cell.angle_alpha   90.00
_cell.angle_beta   90.00
_cell.angle_gamma   90.00
#
_symmetry.space_group_name_H-M   'P 1'
#
loop_
_entity.id
_entity.type
_entity.pdbx_description
1 polymer ?
#
loop_
_entity_poly.entity_id
_entity_poly.type
_entity_poly.pdbx_seq_one_letter_code
_entity_poly.pdbx_strand_id
1 'polypeptide(L)' 'MKNCGAIFDIDKKTEEIKKLEDKTLADNFWLDNEKAQEIIRQLNAVKEWTEAWGECKALLDDIKILYELYDEDEGAD' A
#
# COMPACT_ATOMS: atom_id res chain seq x y z
N MET A 1 5.38 -17.97 9.85
CA MET A 1 4.24 -17.59 8.99
C MET A 1 4.80 -16.92 7.74
N LYS A 2 4.37 -17.30 6.53
CA LYS A 2 4.81 -16.64 5.29
C LYS A 2 4.26 -15.21 5.29
N ASN A 3 5.13 -14.21 5.19
CA ASN A 3 4.73 -12.82 5.07
C ASN A 3 4.18 -12.60 3.65
N CYS A 4 2.87 -12.41 3.55
CA CYS A 4 2.19 -12.13 2.29
C CYS A 4 2.68 -10.81 1.66
N GLY A 5 3.15 -9.84 2.45
CA GLY A 5 3.75 -8.61 1.93
C GLY A 5 5.02 -8.84 1.07
N ALA A 6 5.75 -9.93 1.35
CA ALA A 6 6.90 -10.33 0.53
C ALA A 6 6.49 -11.08 -0.76
N ILE A 7 5.32 -11.72 -0.78
CA ILE A 7 4.77 -12.37 -1.99
C ILE A 7 4.20 -11.30 -2.95
N PHE A 8 3.61 -10.24 -2.39
CA PHE A 8 3.05 -9.12 -3.17
C PHE A 8 4.07 -8.00 -3.44
N ASP A 9 5.34 -8.19 -3.05
CA ASP A 9 6.44 -7.24 -3.28
C ASP A 9 6.09 -5.80 -2.84
N ILE A 10 5.37 -5.65 -1.73
CA ILE A 10 4.83 -4.36 -1.28
C ILE A 10 5.93 -3.32 -1.06
N ASP A 11 7.07 -3.71 -0.47
CA ASP A 11 8.20 -2.81 -0.25
C ASP A 11 8.75 -2.25 -1.57
N LYS A 12 8.87 -3.10 -2.61
CA LYS A 12 9.31 -2.66 -3.95
C LYS A 12 8.30 -1.72 -4.58
N LYS A 13 7.00 -1.98 -4.41
CA LYS A 13 5.92 -1.12 -4.91
C LYS A 13 5.92 0.24 -4.20
N THR A 14 6.20 0.29 -2.90
CA THR A 14 6.36 1.55 -2.16
C THR A 14 7.58 2.34 -2.65
N GLU A 15 8.70 1.69 -2.94
CA GLU A 15 9.86 2.36 -3.58
C GLU A 15 9.54 2.85 -4.99
N GLU A 16 8.77 2.09 -5.77
CA GLU A 16 8.33 2.46 -7.11
C GLU A 16 7.42 3.68 -7.10
N ILE A 17 6.47 3.75 -6.14
CA ILE A 17 5.63 4.94 -5.91
C ILE A 17 6.50 6.16 -5.68
N LYS A 18 7.48 6.10 -4.77
CA LYS A 18 8.39 7.22 -4.50
C LYS A 18 9.14 7.67 -5.75
N LYS A 19 9.68 6.74 -6.53
CA LYS A 19 10.39 7.04 -7.78
C LYS A 19 9.48 7.70 -8.82
N LEU A 20 8.22 7.28 -8.90
CA LEU A 20 7.23 7.88 -9.81
C LEU A 20 6.82 9.27 -9.33
N GLU A 21 6.62 9.47 -8.03
CA GLU A 21 6.36 10.78 -7.42
C GLU A 21 7.51 11.76 -7.67
N ASP A 22 8.76 11.33 -7.47
CA ASP A 22 9.94 12.17 -7.77
C ASP A 22 9.98 12.63 -9.23
N LYS A 23 9.55 11.77 -10.17
CA LYS A 23 9.44 12.14 -11.58
C LYS A 23 8.36 13.21 -11.81
N THR A 24 7.26 13.17 -11.06
CA THR A 24 6.20 14.19 -11.17
C THR A 24 6.61 15.57 -10.65
N LEU A 25 7.65 15.62 -9.81
CA LEU A 25 8.19 16.86 -9.25
C LEU A 25 9.24 17.53 -10.15
N ALA A 26 9.67 16.89 -11.24
CA ALA A 26 10.65 17.46 -12.15
C ALA A 26 10.07 18.66 -12.91
N ASP A 27 10.85 19.76 -13.01
CA ASP A 27 10.40 21.00 -13.67
C ASP A 27 9.95 20.81 -15.13
N ASN A 28 10.50 19.79 -15.80
CA ASN A 28 10.18 19.44 -17.18
C ASN A 28 9.06 18.42 -17.34
N PHE A 29 8.49 17.92 -16.24
CA PHE A 29 7.53 16.82 -16.26
C PHE A 29 6.31 17.13 -17.12
N TRP A 30 5.79 18.36 -17.03
CA TRP A 30 4.62 18.81 -17.79
C TRP A 30 4.91 19.26 -19.22
N LEU A 31 6.18 19.22 -19.68
CA LEU A 31 6.52 19.58 -21.06
C LEU A 31 6.08 18.53 -22.08
N ASP A 32 5.93 17.28 -21.64
CA ASP A 32 5.43 16.17 -22.44
C ASP A 32 4.18 15.58 -21.78
N ASN A 33 3.01 16.03 -22.25
CA ASN A 33 1.73 15.65 -21.66
C ASN A 33 1.43 14.15 -21.80
N GLU A 34 1.83 13.51 -22.91
CA GLU A 34 1.62 12.07 -23.10
C GLU A 34 2.43 11.27 -22.09
N LYS A 35 3.70 11.63 -21.92
CA LYS A 35 4.59 10.98 -20.95
C LYS A 35 4.17 11.24 -19.51
N ALA A 36 3.70 12.45 -19.20
CA ALA A 36 3.17 12.79 -17.88
C ALA A 36 1.93 11.94 -17.54
N GLN A 37 0.99 11.81 -18.48
CA GLN A 37 -0.21 10.96 -18.28
C GLN A 37 0.15 9.49 -18.07
N GLU A 38 1.12 8.96 -18.81
CA GLU A 38 1.58 7.58 -18.64
C GLU A 38 2.19 7.36 -17.24
N ILE A 39 3.03 8.29 -16.76
CA ILE A 39 3.63 8.22 -15.42
C ILE A 39 2.55 8.32 -14.33
N ILE A 40 1.55 9.20 -14.48
CA ILE A 40 0.44 9.31 -13.52
C ILE A 40 -0.40 8.04 -13.51
N ARG A 41 -0.67 7.44 -14.67
CA ARG A 41 -1.42 6.19 -14.78
C ARG A 41 -0.69 5.05 -14.08
N GLN A 42 0.63 4.94 -14.30
CA GLN A 42 1.47 3.96 -13.61
C GLN A 42 1.46 4.18 -12.09
N LEU A 43 1.61 5.44 -11.65
CA LEU A 43 1.57 5.79 -10.23
C LEU A 43 0.27 5.36 -9.57
N ASN A 44 -0.87 5.67 -10.19
CA ASN A 44 -2.18 5.32 -9.66
C ASN A 44 -2.39 3.80 -9.57
N ALA A 45 -1.96 3.06 -10.59
CA ALA A 45 -2.09 1.60 -10.60
C ALA A 45 -1.28 0.92 -9.48
N VAL A 46 -0.08 1.43 -9.19
CA VAL A 46 0.74 0.89 -8.08
C VAL A 46 0.16 1.32 -6.73
N LYS A 47 -0.33 2.56 -6.61
CA LYS A 47 -0.98 3.07 -5.38
C LYS A 47 -2.21 2.26 -5.00
N GLU A 48 -3.11 1.99 -5.95
CA GLU A 48 -4.33 1.21 -5.74
C GLU A 48 -4.04 -0.14 -5.09
N TRP A 49 -3.03 -0.86 -5.60
CA TRP A 49 -2.60 -2.14 -5.02
C TRP A 49 -2.03 -2.01 -3.61
N THR A 50 -1.18 -1.00 -3.37
CA THR A 50 -0.58 -0.81 -2.04
C THR A 50 -1.59 -0.34 -1.00
N GLU A 51 -2.58 0.45 -1.39
CA GLU A 51 -3.67 0.91 -0.54
C GLU A 51 -4.59 -0.26 -0.16
N ALA A 52 -5.06 -1.05 -1.14
CA ALA A 52 -5.87 -2.23 -0.87
C ALA A 52 -5.16 -3.24 0.05
N TRP A 53 -3.85 -3.43 -0.14
CA TRP A 53 -3.05 -4.25 0.77
C TRP A 53 -3.01 -3.68 2.19
N GLY A 54 -2.82 -2.37 2.32
CA GLY A 54 -2.82 -1.66 3.59
C GLY A 54 -4.15 -1.80 4.34
N GLU A 55 -5.27 -1.68 3.63
CA GLU A 55 -6.61 -1.89 4.18
C GLU A 55 -6.82 -3.31 4.70
N CYS A 56 -6.47 -4.33 3.90
CA CYS A 56 -6.57 -5.73 4.34
C CYS A 56 -5.71 -6.00 5.59
N LYS A 57 -4.52 -5.40 5.67
CA LYS A 57 -3.64 -5.55 6.82
C LYS A 57 -4.24 -4.88 8.07
N ALA A 58 -4.78 -3.67 7.94
CA ALA A 58 -5.44 -2.96 9.03
C ALA A 58 -6.64 -3.75 9.56
N LEU A 59 -7.51 -4.24 8.68
CA LEU A 59 -8.66 -5.07 9.07
C LEU A 59 -8.24 -6.35 9.80
N LEU A 60 -7.16 -7.00 9.35
CA LEU A 60 -6.64 -8.18 10.03
C LEU A 60 -6.13 -7.85 11.43
N ASP A 61 -5.44 -6.71 11.59
CA ASP A 61 -4.91 -6.29 12.89
C ASP A 61 -6.05 -5.88 13.84
N ASP A 62 -7.11 -5.22 13.34
CA ASP A 62 -8.33 -4.94 14.10
C ASP A 62 -9.02 -6.23 14.57
N ILE A 63 -9.16 -7.24 13.70
CA ILE A 63 -9.74 -8.54 14.06
C ILE A 63 -8.92 -9.24 15.14
N LYS A 64 -7.59 -9.16 15.11
CA LYS A 64 -6.74 -9.74 16.16
C LYS A 64 -6.98 -9.06 17.50
N ILE A 65 -7.08 -7.73 17.53
CA ILE A 65 -7.38 -6.98 18.75
C ILE A 65 -8.75 -7.40 19.29
N LEU A 66 -9.77 -7.48 18.42
CA LEU A 66 -11.10 -7.94 18.84
C LEU A 66 -11.10 -9.37 19.39
N TYR A 67 -10.29 -10.24 18.80
CA TYR A 67 -10.12 -11.62 19.28
C TYR A 67 -9.39 -11.67 20.62
N GLU A 68 -8.32 -10.89 20.81
CA GLU A 68 -7.61 -10.77 22.08
C GLU A 68 -8.55 -10.28 23.20
N LEU A 69 -9.40 -9.28 22.92
CA LEU A 69 -10.40 -8.80 23.86
C LEU A 69 -11.45 -9.87 24.22
N TYR A 70 -11.89 -10.66 23.23
CA TYR A 70 -12.82 -11.77 23.47
C TYR A 70 -12.21 -12.88 24.34
N ASP A 71 -10.96 -13.24 24.09
CA ASP A 71 -10.23 -14.26 24.84
C ASP A 71 -9.97 -13.81 26.29
N GLU A 72 -9.69 -12.52 26.50
CA GLU A 72 -9.59 -11.91 27.84
C GLU A 72 -10.93 -11.93 28.60
N ASP A 73 -12.05 -11.66 27.93
CA ASP A 73 -13.40 -11.72 28.52
C ASP A 73 -13.82 -13.17 28.86
N GLU A 74 -13.52 -14.18 28.02
CA GLU A 74 -13.81 -15.60 28.34
C GLU A 74 -12.89 -16.19 29.41
N GLY A 75 -11.67 -15.67 29.56
CA GLY A 75 -10.72 -16.08 30.60
C GLY A 75 -10.95 -15.44 31.97
N ALA A 76 -11.92 -14.52 32.09
CA ALA A 76 -12.23 -13.78 33.31
C ALA A 76 -13.32 -14.41 34.20
N ASP A 77 -13.89 -15.57 33.81
CA ASP A 77 -14.82 -16.40 34.60
C ASP A 77 -14.17 -17.67 35.17
#